data_AF-A0A672LM90-F1
#
_entry.id   AF-A0A672LM90-F1
#
_cell.length_a   1.000
_cell.length_b   1.000
_cell.length_c   1.000
_cell.angle_alpha   90.00
_cell.angle_beta   90.00
_cell.angle_gamma   90.00
#
_symmetry.space_group_name_H-M   'P 1'
#
loop_
_entity.id
_entity.type
_entity.pdbx_description
1 polymer ?
#
loop_
_entity_poly.entity_id
_entity_poly.type
_entity_poly.pdbx_seq_one_letter_code
_entity_poly.pdbx_strand_id
1 'polypeptide(L)'
;MLSFLDKLVAWVLTGFLAILTIFFNMYLLLINQRNYRKSTKHRLNPADFIITAISLASISLQVLTYLWQTLDVIDTVCRISLAGAILLVLIFSVKFIIFWSTAFLTFYYGTKLVVEPVHCYTRIQEAIVKHVHTALAVIVVSGFANCVPLLSVLTYYNGTTSGLSDCGSIMPTDMTGLAYIFYYVIISDIVPGIIMVKCSISISYHLAKHLLDMKASSNGAHGPKLGTQMRVIKMTLSLVVVFVIFVIVDIFTQMTVVLMRQNTLALTILFASIYTTVSALVLVYGKKSYWKELIASYNLFLDEYPCLSSMKVEEVKTEPHEHSHGH
;
A
#
# COMPACT_ATOMS: atom_id res chain seq x y z
N MET A 1 -5.64 -26.87 6.35
CA MET A 1 -6.28 -26.13 7.47
C MET A 1 -5.17 -25.71 8.42
N LEU A 2 -5.07 -24.44 8.82
CA LEU A 2 -4.03 -24.01 9.75
C LEU A 2 -4.29 -24.60 11.14
N SER A 3 -3.24 -25.04 11.83
CA SER A 3 -3.35 -25.46 13.22
C SER A 3 -3.59 -24.25 14.14
N PHE A 4 -4.09 -24.48 15.36
CA PHE A 4 -4.24 -23.40 16.36
C PHE A 4 -2.91 -22.68 16.63
N LEU A 5 -1.80 -23.42 16.68
CA LEU A 5 -0.47 -22.84 16.83
C LEU A 5 -0.12 -21.92 15.66
N ASP A 6 -0.41 -22.32 14.43
CA ASP A 6 -0.13 -21.48 13.26
C ASP A 6 -0.99 -20.20 13.26
N LYS A 7 -2.26 -20.31 13.67
CA LYS A 7 -3.15 -19.15 13.85
C LYS A 7 -2.61 -18.20 14.92
N LEU A 8 -2.12 -18.72 16.04
CA LEU A 8 -1.54 -17.93 17.13
C LEU A 8 -0.25 -17.24 16.69
N VAL A 9 0.65 -17.95 16.00
CA VAL A 9 1.87 -17.37 15.43
C VAL A 9 1.53 -16.26 14.44
N ALA A 10 0.58 -16.49 13.52
CA ALA A 10 0.12 -15.49 12.58
C ALA A 10 -0.46 -14.26 13.30
N TRP A 11 -1.24 -14.45 14.36
CA TRP A 11 -1.81 -13.37 15.16
C TRP A 11 -0.75 -12.52 15.87
N VAL A 12 0.25 -13.15 16.51
CA VAL A 12 1.36 -12.44 17.17
C VAL A 12 2.18 -11.64 16.15
N LEU A 13 2.54 -12.25 15.01
CA LEU A 13 3.26 -11.57 13.94
C LEU A 13 2.46 -10.41 13.35
N THR A 14 1.15 -10.61 13.14
CA THR A 14 0.25 -9.56 12.66
C THR A 14 0.15 -8.41 13.66
N GLY A 15 0.14 -8.70 14.97
CA GLY A 15 0.17 -7.68 16.02
C GLY A 15 1.44 -6.83 15.98
N PHE A 16 2.61 -7.45 15.81
CA PHE A 16 3.86 -6.71 15.66
C PHE A 16 3.87 -5.84 14.38
N LEU A 17 3.45 -6.41 13.24
CA LEU A 17 3.28 -5.67 12.00
C LEU A 17 2.24 -4.55 12.13
N ALA A 18 1.23 -4.71 12.98
CA ALA A 18 0.21 -3.71 13.22
C ALA A 18 0.82 -2.44 13.81
N ILE A 19 1.65 -2.61 14.84
CA ILE A 19 2.34 -1.50 15.50
C ILE A 19 3.21 -0.75 14.49
N LEU A 20 4.00 -1.48 13.68
CA LEU A 20 4.85 -0.86 12.66
C LEU A 20 4.04 -0.16 11.57
N THR A 21 2.99 -0.80 11.05
CA THR A 21 2.11 -0.23 10.03
C THR A 21 1.47 1.07 10.52
N ILE A 22 0.92 1.06 11.74
CA ILE A 22 0.28 2.23 12.33
C ILE A 22 1.33 3.33 12.54
N PHE A 23 2.50 3.01 13.07
CA PHE A 23 3.58 3.98 13.28
C PHE A 23 3.99 4.70 11.99
N PHE A 24 4.37 3.96 10.93
CA PHE A 24 4.84 4.57 9.69
C PHE A 24 3.73 5.34 8.95
N ASN A 25 2.49 4.83 8.97
CA ASN A 25 1.38 5.53 8.33
C ASN A 25 0.95 6.78 9.12
N MET A 26 0.95 6.73 10.45
CA MET A 26 0.72 7.92 11.29
C MET A 26 1.80 8.98 11.07
N TYR A 27 3.06 8.56 10.94
CA TYR A 27 4.16 9.45 10.59
C TYR A 27 3.92 10.16 9.25
N LEU A 28 3.52 9.43 8.20
CA LEU A 28 3.15 10.00 6.90
C LEU A 28 2.01 11.02 7.02
N LEU A 29 0.96 10.71 7.81
CA LEU A 29 -0.16 11.62 8.04
C LEU A 29 0.29 12.91 8.75
N LEU A 30 1.12 12.79 9.79
CA LEU A 30 1.61 13.93 10.55
C LEU A 30 2.46 14.87 9.69
N ILE A 31 3.37 14.33 8.87
CA ILE A 31 4.15 15.17 7.95
C ILE A 31 3.27 15.82 6.90
N ASN A 32 2.34 15.08 6.30
CA ASN A 32 1.42 15.63 5.32
C ASN A 32 0.58 16.78 5.92
N GLN A 33 0.10 16.60 7.16
CA GLN A 33 -0.63 17.64 7.89
C GLN A 33 0.26 18.85 8.21
N ARG A 34 1.53 18.63 8.59
CA ARG A 34 2.51 19.69 8.83
C ARG A 34 2.78 20.49 7.55
N ASN A 35 2.95 19.80 6.42
CA ASN A 35 3.16 20.43 5.11
C ASN A 35 1.92 21.20 4.65
N TYR A 36 0.72 20.68 4.92
CA TYR A 36 -0.53 21.40 4.68
C TYR A 36 -0.61 22.70 5.48
N ARG A 37 -0.24 22.67 6.77
CA ARG A 37 -0.22 23.86 7.64
C ARG A 37 0.83 24.89 7.20
N LYS A 38 2.00 24.45 6.75
CA LYS A 38 3.09 25.32 6.26
C LYS A 38 2.83 25.92 4.87
N SER A 39 1.96 25.30 4.08
CA SER A 39 1.63 25.78 2.74
C SER A 39 0.79 27.05 2.81
N THR A 40 1.29 28.15 2.24
CA THR A 40 0.64 29.48 2.22
C THR A 40 -0.78 29.45 1.63
N LYS A 41 -1.10 28.43 0.81
CA LYS A 41 -2.42 28.27 0.19
C LYS A 41 -3.29 27.21 0.87
N HIS A 42 -2.84 26.58 1.95
CA HIS A 42 -3.50 25.44 2.60
C HIS A 42 -4.00 24.40 1.57
N ARG A 43 -3.11 23.99 0.66
CA ARG A 43 -3.40 22.97 -0.34
C ARG A 43 -2.33 21.90 -0.30
N LEU A 44 -2.75 20.65 -0.16
CA LEU A 44 -1.90 19.49 -0.34
C LEU A 44 -1.61 19.31 -1.83
N ASN A 45 -0.38 18.93 -2.13
CA ASN A 45 -0.03 18.43 -3.46
C ASN A 45 -0.87 17.16 -3.72
N PRO A 46 -1.43 16.95 -4.93
CA PRO A 46 -2.30 15.81 -5.17
C PRO A 46 -1.66 14.44 -4.86
N ALA A 47 -0.34 14.28 -5.03
CA ALA A 47 0.37 13.07 -4.60
C ALA A 47 0.31 12.86 -3.07
N ASP A 48 0.42 13.94 -2.29
CA ASP A 48 0.34 13.88 -0.83
C ASP A 48 -1.07 13.55 -0.35
N PHE A 49 -2.07 14.00 -1.10
CA PHE A 49 -3.45 13.64 -0.84
C PHE A 49 -3.70 12.13 -1.12
N ILE A 50 -3.16 11.58 -2.21
CA ILE A 50 -3.24 10.13 -2.48
C ILE A 50 -2.50 9.32 -1.41
N ILE A 51 -1.28 9.73 -1.01
CA ILE A 51 -0.52 9.07 0.07
C ILE A 51 -1.30 9.11 1.39
N THR A 52 -1.96 10.24 1.70
CA THR A 52 -2.80 10.38 2.89
C THR A 52 -3.97 9.38 2.88
N ALA A 53 -4.63 9.21 1.73
CA ALA A 53 -5.70 8.21 1.57
C ALA A 53 -5.17 6.77 1.76
N ILE A 54 -4.02 6.43 1.16
CA ILE A 54 -3.36 5.13 1.35
C ILE A 54 -3.03 4.90 2.83
N SER A 55 -2.50 5.92 3.52
CA SER A 55 -2.13 5.79 4.94
C SER A 55 -3.33 5.61 5.86
N LEU A 56 -4.42 6.36 5.64
CA LEU A 56 -5.67 6.16 6.39
C LEU A 56 -6.25 4.77 6.15
N ALA A 57 -6.33 4.35 4.88
CA ALA A 57 -6.82 3.03 4.53
C ALA A 57 -5.93 1.92 5.13
N SER A 58 -4.61 2.08 5.11
CA SER A 58 -3.69 1.09 5.70
C SER A 58 -3.85 0.96 7.22
N ILE A 59 -4.05 2.08 7.94
CA ILE A 59 -4.35 2.05 9.38
C ILE A 59 -5.69 1.35 9.63
N SER A 60 -6.72 1.71 8.88
CA SER A 60 -8.05 1.08 9.00
C SER A 60 -7.98 -0.42 8.71
N LEU A 61 -7.30 -0.84 7.65
CA LEU A 61 -7.10 -2.26 7.32
C LEU A 61 -6.47 -2.97 8.50
N GLN A 62 -5.41 -2.41 9.07
CA GLN A 62 -4.66 -3.06 10.13
C GLN A 62 -5.44 -3.21 11.44
N VAL A 63 -6.27 -2.22 11.77
CA VAL A 63 -7.18 -2.32 12.93
C VAL A 63 -8.23 -3.40 12.67
N LEU A 64 -8.85 -3.40 11.48
CA LEU A 64 -9.89 -4.36 11.12
C LEU A 64 -9.35 -5.80 11.07
N THR A 65 -8.17 -6.01 10.49
CA THR A 65 -7.53 -7.33 10.39
C THR A 65 -7.14 -7.88 11.74
N TYR A 66 -6.58 -7.04 12.62
CA TYR A 66 -6.23 -7.46 13.98
C TYR A 66 -7.48 -7.82 14.78
N LEU A 67 -8.55 -7.01 14.72
CA LEU A 67 -9.83 -7.31 15.35
C LEU A 67 -10.43 -8.62 14.83
N TRP A 68 -10.42 -8.84 13.52
CA TRP A 68 -10.92 -10.07 12.93
C TRP A 68 -10.12 -11.30 13.38
N GLN A 69 -8.78 -11.23 13.39
CA GLN A 69 -7.95 -12.35 13.86
C GLN A 69 -8.16 -12.63 15.36
N THR A 70 -8.33 -11.58 16.18
CA THR A 70 -8.66 -11.75 17.60
C THR A 70 -9.99 -12.48 17.76
N LEU A 71 -11.01 -12.15 16.94
CA LEU A 71 -12.28 -12.89 16.95
C LEU A 71 -12.11 -14.34 16.46
N ASP A 72 -11.33 -14.59 15.40
CA ASP A 72 -11.07 -15.95 14.89
C ASP A 72 -10.35 -16.85 15.91
N VAL A 73 -9.49 -16.27 16.76
CA VAL A 73 -8.79 -17.01 17.83
C VAL A 73 -9.66 -17.25 19.06
N ILE A 74 -10.52 -16.28 19.43
CA ILE A 74 -11.31 -16.33 20.67
C ILE A 74 -12.66 -17.05 20.46
N ASP A 75 -13.33 -16.85 19.32
CA ASP A 75 -14.68 -17.39 19.06
C ASP A 75 -14.63 -18.83 18.56
N THR A 76 -14.29 -19.75 19.47
CA THR A 76 -14.22 -21.18 19.19
C THR A 76 -15.59 -21.85 18.98
N VAL A 77 -16.69 -21.16 19.30
CA VAL A 77 -18.07 -21.67 19.27
C VAL A 77 -18.94 -20.94 18.22
N CYS A 78 -18.35 -20.14 17.34
CA CYS A 78 -19.01 -19.48 16.21
C CYS A 78 -20.19 -18.57 16.60
N ARG A 79 -20.17 -17.97 17.80
CA ARG A 79 -21.29 -17.16 18.30
C ARG A 79 -21.33 -15.76 17.67
N ILE A 80 -20.21 -15.31 17.09
CA ILE A 80 -19.97 -13.95 16.59
C ILE A 80 -19.76 -13.96 15.06
N SER A 81 -20.25 -15.01 14.39
CA SER A 81 -20.16 -15.27 12.95
C SER A 81 -20.49 -14.07 12.04
N LEU A 82 -21.61 -13.37 12.33
CA LEU A 82 -22.04 -12.21 11.55
C LEU A 82 -21.06 -11.03 11.63
N ALA A 83 -20.52 -10.76 12.83
CA ALA A 83 -19.55 -9.68 12.98
C ALA A 83 -18.20 -10.03 12.32
N GLY A 84 -17.80 -11.30 12.36
CA GLY A 84 -16.65 -11.80 11.60
C GLY A 84 -16.81 -11.60 10.09
N ALA A 85 -18.01 -11.87 9.55
CA ALA A 85 -18.32 -11.65 8.14
C ALA A 85 -18.30 -10.17 7.74
N ILE A 86 -18.92 -9.31 8.56
CA ILE A 86 -18.91 -7.86 8.36
C ILE A 86 -17.46 -7.33 8.37
N LEU A 87 -16.65 -7.76 9.34
CA LEU A 87 -15.25 -7.38 9.42
C LEU A 87 -14.47 -7.84 8.17
N LEU A 88 -14.71 -9.06 7.68
CA LEU A 88 -14.03 -9.55 6.48
C LEU A 88 -14.41 -8.73 5.23
N VAL A 89 -15.69 -8.34 5.10
CA VAL A 89 -16.15 -7.45 4.03
C VAL A 89 -15.49 -6.08 4.12
N LEU A 90 -15.36 -5.52 5.32
CA LEU A 90 -14.64 -4.27 5.54
C LEU A 90 -13.15 -4.42 5.19
N ILE A 91 -12.50 -5.52 5.58
CA ILE A 91 -11.10 -5.84 5.24
C ILE A 91 -10.93 -5.87 3.72
N PHE A 92 -11.78 -6.61 2.99
CA PHE A 92 -11.73 -6.68 1.52
C PHE A 92 -12.02 -5.34 0.85
N SER A 93 -12.94 -4.54 1.40
CA SER A 93 -13.23 -3.19 0.90
C SER A 93 -12.01 -2.28 1.04
N VAL A 94 -11.37 -2.30 2.20
CA VAL A 94 -10.19 -1.47 2.46
C VAL A 94 -8.97 -1.97 1.68
N LYS A 95 -8.80 -3.29 1.52
CA LYS A 95 -7.78 -3.89 0.62
C LYS A 95 -7.93 -3.33 -0.80
N PHE A 96 -9.15 -3.37 -1.34
CA PHE A 96 -9.47 -2.84 -2.66
C PHE A 96 -9.07 -1.36 -2.77
N ILE A 97 -9.45 -0.54 -1.78
CA ILE A 97 -9.13 0.89 -1.74
C ILE A 97 -7.62 1.12 -1.76
N ILE A 98 -6.85 0.35 -0.99
CA ILE A 98 -5.39 0.47 -0.94
C ILE A 98 -4.77 0.15 -2.31
N PHE A 99 -5.18 -0.94 -2.95
CA PHE A 99 -4.61 -1.35 -4.24
C PHE A 99 -4.94 -0.38 -5.37
N TRP A 100 -6.19 0.05 -5.44
CA TRP A 100 -6.58 1.06 -6.42
C TRP A 100 -5.96 2.43 -6.17
N SER A 101 -5.82 2.84 -4.91
CA SER A 101 -5.13 4.09 -4.57
C SER A 101 -3.64 4.02 -4.88
N THR A 102 -3.00 2.86 -4.67
CA THR A 102 -1.59 2.62 -5.01
C THR A 102 -1.39 2.59 -6.53
N ALA A 103 -2.27 1.90 -7.26
CA ALA A 103 -2.28 1.94 -8.72
C ALA A 103 -2.46 3.37 -9.23
N PHE A 104 -3.39 4.13 -8.65
CA PHE A 104 -3.60 5.53 -8.99
C PHE A 104 -2.39 6.41 -8.68
N LEU A 105 -1.68 6.16 -7.58
CA LEU A 105 -0.41 6.84 -7.26
C LEU A 105 0.66 6.56 -8.31
N THR A 106 0.84 5.30 -8.72
CA THR A 106 1.81 4.93 -9.76
C THR A 106 1.45 5.55 -11.11
N PHE A 107 0.17 5.59 -11.45
CA PHE A 107 -0.35 6.25 -12.65
C PHE A 107 -0.14 7.78 -12.60
N TYR A 108 -0.38 8.41 -11.46
CA TYR A 108 -0.13 9.83 -11.26
C TYR A 108 1.36 10.18 -11.45
N TYR A 109 2.27 9.33 -10.95
CA TYR A 109 3.70 9.53 -11.20
C TYR A 109 4.10 9.23 -12.65
N GLY A 110 3.48 8.21 -13.27
CA GLY A 110 3.68 7.89 -14.68
C GLY A 110 3.31 9.06 -15.59
N THR A 111 2.09 9.58 -15.46
CA THR A 111 1.60 10.71 -16.26
C THR A 111 2.42 11.99 -16.08
N LYS A 112 2.95 12.25 -14.88
CA LYS A 112 3.83 13.41 -14.65
C LYS A 112 5.22 13.30 -15.31
N LEU A 113 5.72 12.08 -15.48
CA LEU A 113 7.05 11.84 -16.06
C LEU A 113 6.98 11.55 -17.56
N VAL A 114 5.83 11.10 -18.04
CA VAL A 114 5.59 10.61 -19.40
C VAL A 114 4.54 11.49 -20.06
N VAL A 115 4.95 12.66 -20.54
CA VAL A 115 4.15 13.45 -21.46
C VAL A 115 4.46 12.97 -22.87
N GLU A 116 3.84 11.87 -23.28
CA GLU A 116 3.82 11.48 -24.70
C GLU A 116 2.76 12.30 -25.46
N PRO A 117 3.01 12.67 -26.74
CA PRO A 117 2.18 13.62 -27.49
C PRO A 117 0.88 13.04 -28.07
N VAL A 118 0.26 12.01 -27.46
CA VAL A 118 -1.01 11.45 -27.95
C VAL A 118 -2.19 12.27 -27.43
N HIS A 119 -2.58 13.30 -28.18
CA HIS A 119 -3.44 14.41 -27.77
C HIS A 119 -4.80 14.06 -27.12
N CYS A 120 -5.42 12.93 -27.50
CA CYS A 120 -6.73 12.53 -26.95
C CYS A 120 -6.59 11.78 -25.61
N TYR A 121 -5.63 10.85 -25.53
CA TYR A 121 -5.37 10.07 -24.32
C TYR A 121 -4.81 10.97 -23.22
N THR A 122 -3.91 11.89 -23.55
CA THR A 122 -3.34 12.85 -22.59
C THR A 122 -4.39 13.77 -21.96
N ARG A 123 -5.42 14.18 -22.70
CA ARG A 123 -6.47 15.09 -22.19
C ARG A 123 -7.33 14.43 -21.11
N ILE A 124 -7.64 13.14 -21.26
CA ILE A 124 -8.38 12.37 -20.25
C ILE A 124 -7.49 12.13 -19.02
N GLN A 125 -6.21 11.78 -19.23
CA GLN A 125 -5.26 11.61 -18.13
C GLN A 125 -5.06 12.91 -17.34
N GLU A 126 -4.90 14.05 -18.01
CA GLU A 126 -4.81 15.36 -17.37
C GLU A 126 -6.08 15.71 -16.59
N ALA A 127 -7.26 15.41 -17.12
CA ALA A 127 -8.51 15.64 -16.41
C ALA A 127 -8.59 14.81 -15.12
N ILE A 128 -8.22 13.52 -15.17
CA ILE A 128 -8.20 12.65 -14.00
C ILE A 128 -7.18 13.16 -12.96
N VAL A 129 -5.99 13.56 -13.40
CA VAL A 129 -4.92 14.11 -12.54
C VAL A 129 -5.31 15.47 -11.95
N LYS A 130 -6.14 16.25 -12.64
CA LYS A 130 -6.69 17.52 -12.13
C LYS A 130 -7.74 17.28 -11.04
N HIS A 131 -8.49 16.18 -11.12
CA HIS A 131 -9.59 15.82 -10.22
C HIS A 131 -9.26 14.64 -9.29
N VAL A 132 -8.05 14.60 -8.73
CA VAL A 132 -7.57 13.55 -7.80
C VAL A 132 -8.56 13.25 -6.66
N HIS A 133 -9.21 14.26 -6.09
CA HIS A 133 -10.17 14.09 -4.99
C HIS A 133 -11.39 13.27 -5.43
N THR A 134 -11.92 13.57 -6.61
CA THR A 134 -13.05 12.84 -7.20
C THR A 134 -12.66 11.41 -7.54
N ALA A 135 -11.47 11.20 -8.13
CA ALA A 135 -10.97 9.86 -8.43
C ALA A 135 -10.85 8.99 -7.15
N LEU A 136 -10.30 9.55 -6.07
CA LEU A 136 -10.21 8.83 -4.79
C LEU A 136 -11.57 8.56 -4.17
N ALA A 137 -12.52 9.50 -4.25
CA ALA A 137 -13.88 9.27 -3.78
C ALA A 137 -14.55 8.10 -4.53
N VAL A 138 -14.35 8.03 -5.86
CA VAL A 138 -14.82 6.89 -6.67
C VAL A 138 -14.15 5.58 -6.26
N ILE A 139 -12.85 5.58 -5.98
CA ILE A 139 -12.13 4.38 -5.49
C ILE A 139 -12.73 3.91 -4.15
N VAL A 140 -13.01 4.82 -3.23
CA VAL A 140 -13.61 4.48 -1.92
C VAL A 140 -15.01 3.90 -2.11
N VAL A 141 -15.88 4.57 -2.85
CA VAL A 141 -17.26 4.11 -3.09
C VAL A 141 -17.27 2.76 -3.81
N SER A 142 -16.42 2.59 -4.83
CA SER A 142 -16.30 1.33 -5.56
C SER A 142 -15.77 0.19 -4.70
N GLY A 143 -14.85 0.46 -3.76
CA GLY A 143 -14.37 -0.54 -2.80
C GLY A 143 -15.49 -1.15 -1.97
N PHE A 144 -16.37 -0.32 -1.40
CA PHE A 144 -17.53 -0.81 -0.66
C PHE A 144 -18.57 -1.46 -1.57
N ALA A 145 -18.90 -0.84 -2.71
CA ALA A 145 -19.91 -1.35 -3.63
C ALA A 145 -19.57 -2.76 -4.17
N ASN A 146 -18.29 -3.04 -4.43
CA ASN A 146 -17.82 -4.35 -4.90
C ASN A 146 -17.61 -5.38 -3.77
N CYS A 147 -17.76 -5.01 -2.50
CA CYS A 147 -17.55 -5.95 -1.39
C CYS A 147 -18.84 -6.24 -0.61
N VAL A 148 -19.83 -5.34 -0.61
CA VAL A 148 -21.12 -5.56 0.05
C VAL A 148 -21.85 -6.83 -0.44
N PRO A 149 -21.90 -7.16 -1.75
CA PRO A 149 -22.58 -8.37 -2.22
C PRO A 149 -21.98 -9.66 -1.66
N LEU A 150 -20.73 -9.62 -1.17
CA LEU A 150 -20.08 -10.77 -0.52
C LEU A 150 -20.87 -11.29 0.70
N LEU A 151 -21.61 -10.43 1.40
CA LEU A 151 -22.50 -10.83 2.51
C LEU A 151 -23.68 -11.69 2.06
N SER A 152 -24.14 -11.51 0.82
CA SER A 152 -25.27 -12.26 0.26
C SER A 152 -24.83 -13.52 -0.50
N VAL A 153 -23.61 -13.50 -1.03
CA VAL A 153 -23.09 -14.54 -1.94
C VAL A 153 -22.27 -15.59 -1.20
N LEU A 154 -21.67 -15.24 -0.07
CA LEU A 154 -20.93 -16.18 0.75
C LEU A 154 -21.76 -16.56 1.98
N THR A 155 -22.09 -17.85 2.08
CA THR A 155 -22.83 -18.41 3.23
C THR A 155 -21.87 -18.94 4.29
N TYR A 156 -22.31 -18.83 5.54
CA TYR A 156 -21.58 -19.35 6.69
C TYR A 156 -21.54 -20.89 6.68
N TYR A 157 -20.38 -21.48 6.92
CA TYR A 157 -20.25 -22.93 7.04
C TYR A 157 -20.75 -23.41 8.42
N ASN A 158 -22.01 -23.84 8.50
CA ASN A 158 -22.61 -24.47 9.70
C ASN A 158 -22.32 -25.98 9.75
N GLY A 159 -21.05 -26.38 9.68
CA GLY A 159 -20.65 -27.78 9.84
C GLY A 159 -20.72 -28.21 11.31
N THR A 160 -21.85 -28.76 11.74
CA THR A 160 -22.04 -29.39 13.07
C THR A 160 -21.36 -30.76 13.20
N THR A 161 -20.54 -31.16 12.24
CA THR A 161 -19.93 -32.50 12.20
C THR A 161 -18.41 -32.33 12.20
N SER A 162 -17.78 -32.85 13.26
CA SER A 162 -16.33 -32.93 13.53
C SER A 162 -15.65 -31.69 14.15
N GLY A 163 -15.72 -31.57 15.48
CA GLY A 163 -14.64 -31.26 16.44
C GLY A 163 -13.70 -30.05 16.29
N LEU A 164 -13.71 -29.31 15.18
CA LEU A 164 -12.81 -28.18 14.90
C LEU A 164 -13.58 -27.14 14.05
N SER A 165 -14.52 -26.44 14.69
CA SER A 165 -15.35 -25.42 14.02
C SER A 165 -14.51 -24.19 13.67
N ASP A 166 -14.35 -23.94 12.37
CA ASP A 166 -13.59 -22.81 11.84
C ASP A 166 -14.52 -21.63 11.52
N CYS A 167 -14.73 -20.80 12.52
CA CYS A 167 -15.79 -19.80 12.57
C CYS A 167 -15.51 -18.53 11.73
N GLY A 168 -14.28 -18.36 11.27
CA GLY A 168 -13.88 -17.18 10.49
C GLY A 168 -14.05 -17.30 8.97
N SER A 169 -14.33 -18.49 8.44
CA SER A 169 -14.29 -18.68 6.98
C SER A 169 -15.63 -18.37 6.31
N ILE A 170 -15.59 -17.55 5.26
CA ILE A 170 -16.72 -17.42 4.33
C ILE A 170 -16.34 -18.14 3.04
N MET A 171 -17.08 -19.19 2.70
CA MET A 171 -16.82 -20.03 1.53
C MET A 171 -17.93 -19.86 0.49
N PRO A 172 -17.60 -19.89 -0.80
CA PRO A 172 -18.63 -19.93 -1.84
C PRO A 172 -19.35 -21.28 -1.80
N THR A 173 -20.67 -21.26 -1.75
CA THR A 173 -21.51 -22.48 -1.77
C THR A 173 -21.95 -22.86 -3.16
N ASP A 174 -22.18 -21.87 -4.03
CA ASP A 174 -22.75 -22.07 -5.36
C ASP A 174 -21.85 -21.51 -6.48
N MET A 175 -22.15 -21.90 -7.73
CA MET A 175 -21.48 -21.40 -8.94
C MET A 175 -21.48 -19.86 -9.04
N THR A 176 -22.55 -19.22 -8.58
CA THR A 176 -22.64 -17.76 -8.50
C THR A 176 -21.59 -17.17 -7.56
N GLY A 177 -21.31 -17.82 -6.44
CA GLY A 177 -20.28 -17.38 -5.50
C GLY A 177 -18.86 -17.57 -6.03
N LEU A 178 -18.63 -18.66 -6.76
CA LEU A 178 -17.36 -18.87 -7.47
C LEU A 178 -17.13 -17.80 -8.54
N ALA A 179 -18.15 -17.52 -9.36
CA ALA A 179 -18.07 -16.48 -10.39
C ALA A 179 -17.82 -15.10 -9.79
N TYR A 180 -18.44 -14.80 -8.65
CA TYR A 180 -18.23 -13.55 -7.94
C TYR A 180 -16.81 -13.40 -7.40
N ILE A 181 -16.25 -14.44 -6.78
CA ILE A 181 -14.86 -14.41 -6.28
C ILE A 181 -13.89 -14.19 -7.45
N PHE A 182 -14.11 -14.87 -8.59
CA PHE A 182 -13.28 -14.68 -9.77
C PHE A 182 -13.35 -13.24 -10.31
N TYR A 183 -14.57 -12.69 -10.39
CA TYR A 183 -14.78 -11.28 -10.73
C TYR A 183 -14.03 -10.35 -9.74
N TYR A 184 -14.17 -10.62 -8.43
CA TYR A 184 -13.53 -9.83 -7.39
C TYR A 184 -12.01 -9.83 -7.56
N VAL A 185 -11.36 -11.00 -7.65
CA VAL A 185 -9.91 -11.12 -7.87
C VAL A 185 -9.45 -10.33 -9.10
N ILE A 186 -10.21 -10.38 -10.19
CA ILE A 186 -9.87 -9.62 -11.39
C ILE A 186 -9.88 -8.11 -11.10
N ILE A 187 -10.96 -7.61 -10.52
CA ILE A 187 -11.12 -6.16 -10.31
C ILE A 187 -10.29 -5.62 -9.15
N SER A 188 -10.05 -6.41 -8.09
CA SER A 188 -9.30 -5.99 -6.90
C SER A 188 -7.79 -6.15 -7.06
N ASP A 189 -7.32 -7.20 -7.75
CA ASP A 189 -5.90 -7.57 -7.76
C ASP A 189 -5.29 -7.44 -9.17
N ILE A 190 -5.89 -8.09 -10.17
CA ILE A 190 -5.30 -8.16 -11.53
C ILE A 190 -5.31 -6.81 -12.24
N VAL A 191 -6.45 -6.13 -12.30
CA VAL A 191 -6.58 -4.83 -12.98
C VAL A 191 -5.66 -3.76 -12.40
N PRO A 192 -5.65 -3.46 -11.09
CA PRO A 192 -4.71 -2.51 -10.52
C PRO A 192 -3.25 -2.95 -10.71
N GLY A 193 -2.97 -4.26 -10.69
CA GLY A 193 -1.66 -4.81 -11.02
C GLY A 193 -1.19 -4.49 -12.42
N ILE A 194 -2.04 -4.68 -13.44
CA ILE A 194 -1.74 -4.34 -14.83
C ILE A 194 -1.45 -2.84 -14.97
N ILE A 195 -2.24 -1.98 -14.30
CA ILE A 195 -2.02 -0.53 -14.31
C ILE A 195 -0.66 -0.20 -13.72
N MET A 196 -0.32 -0.75 -12.55
CA MET A 196 0.96 -0.55 -11.87
C MET A 196 2.15 -0.98 -12.73
N VAL A 197 2.11 -2.20 -13.29
CA VAL A 197 3.20 -2.73 -14.13
C VAL A 197 3.38 -1.88 -15.38
N LYS A 198 2.30 -1.54 -16.09
CA LYS A 198 2.37 -0.67 -17.28
C LYS A 198 2.95 0.70 -16.96
N CYS A 199 2.50 1.33 -15.87
CA CYS A 199 3.02 2.63 -15.45
C CYS A 199 4.51 2.54 -15.09
N SER A 200 4.93 1.49 -14.39
CA SER A 200 6.34 1.29 -14.02
C SER A 200 7.26 1.02 -15.21
N ILE A 201 6.81 0.26 -16.22
CA ILE A 201 7.57 0.06 -17.46
C ILE A 201 7.74 1.41 -18.18
N SER A 202 6.65 2.18 -18.29
CA SER A 202 6.65 3.50 -18.91
C SER A 202 7.61 4.46 -18.19
N ILE A 203 7.52 4.57 -16.85
CA ILE A 203 8.43 5.40 -16.04
C ILE A 203 9.90 4.99 -16.25
N SER A 204 10.18 3.68 -16.24
CA SER A 204 11.54 3.16 -16.39
C SER A 204 12.13 3.45 -17.76
N TYR A 205 11.33 3.28 -18.82
CA TYR A 205 11.74 3.57 -20.19
C TYR A 205 12.08 5.05 -20.37
N HIS A 206 11.21 5.95 -19.90
CA HIS A 206 11.46 7.39 -19.99
C HIS A 206 12.65 7.84 -19.15
N LEU A 207 12.85 7.24 -17.98
CA LEU A 207 14.04 7.49 -17.17
C LEU A 207 15.31 7.06 -17.91
N ALA A 208 15.33 5.84 -18.48
CA ALA A 208 16.48 5.33 -19.20
C ALA A 208 16.84 6.23 -20.39
N LYS A 209 15.84 6.64 -21.17
CA LYS A 209 16.03 7.58 -22.29
C LYS A 209 16.57 8.92 -21.80
N HIS A 210 15.97 9.51 -20.78
CA HIS A 210 16.41 10.80 -20.24
C HIS A 210 17.83 10.75 -19.66
N LEU A 211 18.24 9.64 -19.05
CA LEU A 211 19.60 9.42 -18.59
C LEU A 211 20.61 9.32 -19.75
N LEU A 212 20.22 8.64 -20.84
CA LEU A 212 21.04 8.54 -22.05
C LEU A 212 21.22 9.91 -22.71
N ASP A 213 20.13 10.67 -22.84
CA ASP A 213 20.14 12.03 -23.41
C ASP A 213 21.00 12.98 -22.55
N MET A 214 20.93 12.86 -21.23
CA MET A 214 21.79 13.63 -20.32
C MET A 214 23.26 13.23 -20.41
N LYS A 215 23.56 11.93 -20.56
CA LYS A 215 24.93 11.45 -20.76
C LYS A 215 25.50 11.96 -22.09
N ALA A 216 24.67 12.10 -23.11
CA ALA A 216 25.06 12.68 -24.39
C ALA A 216 25.23 14.21 -24.35
N SER A 217 24.48 14.91 -23.49
CA SER A 217 24.48 16.38 -23.40
C SER A 217 25.45 16.97 -22.36
N SER A 218 25.94 16.18 -21.41
CA SER A 218 26.75 16.67 -20.28
C SER A 218 28.23 16.80 -20.64
N ASN A 219 28.63 17.95 -21.19
CA ASN A 219 30.02 18.42 -21.13
C ASN A 219 30.35 18.91 -19.70
N GLY A 220 30.66 17.96 -18.81
CA GLY A 220 31.56 18.10 -17.66
C GLY A 220 31.25 19.05 -16.48
N ALA A 221 30.35 20.04 -16.56
CA ALA A 221 30.40 21.12 -15.58
C ALA A 221 29.37 21.08 -14.44
N HIS A 222 28.18 20.50 -14.60
CA HIS A 222 27.14 20.56 -13.54
C HIS A 222 26.32 19.26 -13.48
N GLY A 223 26.44 18.52 -12.37
CA GLY A 223 25.64 17.33 -12.11
C GLY A 223 24.14 17.66 -12.00
N PRO A 224 23.24 16.93 -12.67
CA PRO A 224 21.82 17.29 -12.72
C PRO A 224 21.13 17.15 -11.36
N LYS A 225 20.08 17.97 -11.11
CA LYS A 225 19.12 17.87 -9.97
C LYS A 225 18.25 16.59 -10.02
N LEU A 226 18.81 15.46 -10.47
CA LEU A 226 18.11 14.20 -10.76
C LEU A 226 17.80 13.35 -9.51
N GLY A 227 18.46 13.65 -8.39
CA GLY A 227 18.36 12.82 -7.17
C GLY A 227 16.94 12.69 -6.61
N THR A 228 16.10 13.72 -6.75
CA THR A 228 14.71 13.69 -6.28
C THR A 228 13.81 12.85 -7.19
N GLN A 229 13.97 12.98 -8.51
CA GLN A 229 13.20 12.19 -9.48
C GLN A 229 13.57 10.71 -9.41
N MET A 230 14.87 10.40 -9.36
CA MET A 230 15.36 9.02 -9.23
C MET A 230 14.81 8.32 -7.98
N ARG A 231 14.67 9.04 -6.86
CA ARG A 231 14.12 8.50 -5.63
C ARG A 231 12.63 8.15 -5.76
N VAL A 232 11.84 9.03 -6.38
CA VAL A 232 10.41 8.80 -6.65
C VAL A 232 10.23 7.58 -7.58
N ILE A 233 11.13 7.40 -8.54
CA ILE A 233 11.10 6.26 -9.47
C ILE A 233 11.46 4.97 -8.74
N LYS A 234 12.52 4.94 -7.93
CA LYS A 234 12.87 3.79 -7.08
C LYS A 234 11.71 3.40 -6.16
N MET A 235 11.08 4.39 -5.51
CA MET A 235 9.87 4.16 -4.70
C MET A 235 8.77 3.48 -5.51
N THR A 236 8.45 4.02 -6.69
CA THR A 236 7.37 3.49 -7.54
C THR A 236 7.68 2.06 -7.98
N LEU A 237 8.91 1.77 -8.40
CA LEU A 237 9.33 0.42 -8.78
C LEU A 237 9.27 -0.56 -7.61
N SER A 238 9.77 -0.16 -6.43
CA SER A 238 9.69 -0.96 -5.22
C SER A 238 8.25 -1.27 -4.82
N LEU A 239 7.33 -0.29 -4.91
CA LEU A 239 5.91 -0.51 -4.64
C LEU A 239 5.30 -1.56 -5.58
N VAL A 240 5.67 -1.54 -6.87
CA VAL A 240 5.17 -2.54 -7.83
C VAL A 240 5.72 -3.94 -7.55
N VAL A 241 7.00 -4.07 -7.20
CA VAL A 241 7.59 -5.37 -6.83
C VAL A 241 6.89 -5.93 -5.59
N VAL A 242 6.72 -5.11 -4.55
CA VAL A 242 6.03 -5.50 -3.31
C VAL A 242 4.58 -5.89 -3.58
N PHE A 243 3.89 -5.16 -4.46
CA PHE A 243 2.53 -5.48 -4.88
C PHE A 243 2.44 -6.81 -5.64
N VAL A 244 3.32 -7.06 -6.62
CA VAL A 244 3.30 -8.30 -7.41
C VAL A 244 3.54 -9.53 -6.52
N ILE A 245 4.50 -9.44 -5.60
CA ILE A 245 4.76 -10.53 -4.63
C ILE A 245 3.50 -10.78 -3.78
N PHE A 246 2.88 -9.71 -3.28
CA PHE A 246 1.65 -9.82 -2.50
C PHE A 246 0.52 -10.49 -3.31
N VAL A 247 0.26 -10.04 -4.55
CA VAL A 247 -0.82 -10.57 -5.39
C VAL A 247 -0.61 -12.05 -5.71
N ILE A 248 0.62 -12.49 -5.96
CA ILE A 248 0.91 -13.91 -6.19
C ILE A 248 0.49 -14.74 -4.98
N VAL A 249 0.84 -14.28 -3.77
CA VAL A 249 0.50 -14.96 -2.52
C VAL A 249 -1.01 -14.92 -2.26
N ASP A 250 -1.66 -13.77 -2.46
CA ASP A 250 -3.10 -13.58 -2.25
C ASP A 250 -3.93 -14.43 -3.22
N ILE A 251 -3.56 -14.50 -4.50
CA ILE A 251 -4.22 -15.39 -5.46
C ILE A 251 -4.01 -16.85 -5.06
N PHE A 252 -2.79 -17.24 -4.65
CA PHE A 252 -2.51 -18.60 -4.22
C PHE A 252 -3.33 -19.01 -3.00
N THR A 253 -3.46 -18.13 -1.99
CA THR A 253 -4.27 -18.40 -0.81
C THR A 253 -5.76 -18.43 -1.15
N GLN A 254 -6.27 -17.48 -1.96
CA GLN A 254 -7.66 -17.49 -2.41
C GLN A 254 -8.00 -18.76 -3.20
N MET A 255 -7.13 -19.21 -4.10
CA MET A 255 -7.30 -20.47 -4.83
C MET A 255 -7.32 -21.67 -3.89
N THR A 256 -6.50 -21.67 -2.84
CA THR A 256 -6.50 -22.73 -1.83
C THR A 256 -7.79 -22.73 -1.00
N VAL A 257 -8.29 -21.56 -0.61
CA VAL A 257 -9.57 -21.41 0.10
C VAL A 257 -10.73 -21.92 -0.76
N VAL A 258 -10.76 -21.54 -2.03
CA VAL A 258 -11.86 -21.85 -2.94
C VAL A 258 -11.83 -23.30 -3.43
N LEU A 259 -10.69 -23.78 -3.92
CA LEU A 259 -10.58 -25.11 -4.53
C LEU A 259 -10.37 -26.22 -3.51
N MET A 260 -9.55 -25.97 -2.48
CA MET A 260 -9.19 -26.99 -1.49
C MET A 260 -10.06 -26.92 -0.22
N ARG A 261 -10.98 -25.95 -0.13
CA ARG A 261 -11.83 -25.68 1.05
C ARG A 261 -11.04 -25.64 2.36
N GLN A 262 -9.81 -25.10 2.31
CA GLN A 262 -8.99 -24.93 3.50
C GLN A 262 -9.02 -23.47 3.93
N ASN A 263 -9.37 -23.18 5.18
CA ASN A 263 -9.30 -21.82 5.70
C ASN A 263 -7.83 -21.39 5.89
N THR A 264 -7.29 -20.70 4.89
CA THR A 264 -5.97 -20.06 4.92
C THR A 264 -6.07 -18.53 4.95
N LEU A 265 -7.25 -17.98 5.30
CA LEU A 265 -7.49 -16.54 5.35
C LEU A 265 -6.54 -15.79 6.31
N ALA A 266 -6.13 -16.45 7.41
CA ALA A 266 -5.14 -15.87 8.33
C ALA A 266 -3.80 -15.56 7.65
N LEU A 267 -3.37 -16.38 6.67
CA LEU A 267 -2.17 -16.11 5.88
C LEU A 267 -2.37 -14.91 4.97
N THR A 268 -3.51 -14.83 4.28
CA THR A 268 -3.84 -13.66 3.44
C THR A 268 -3.75 -12.36 4.24
N ILE A 269 -4.30 -12.37 5.46
CA ILE A 269 -4.25 -11.22 6.36
C ILE A 269 -2.81 -10.89 6.79
N LEU A 270 -2.02 -11.91 7.17
CA LEU A 270 -0.63 -11.72 7.54
C LEU A 270 0.17 -11.06 6.40
N PHE A 271 0.03 -11.58 5.18
CA PHE A 271 0.69 -11.00 4.00
C PHE A 271 0.17 -9.61 3.65
N ALA A 272 -1.10 -9.32 3.89
CA ALA A 272 -1.65 -7.98 3.69
C ALA A 272 -1.02 -6.97 4.67
N SER A 273 -0.82 -7.37 5.93
CA SER A 273 -0.11 -6.57 6.94
C SER A 273 1.38 -6.37 6.60
N ILE A 274 2.05 -7.38 6.05
CA ILE A 274 3.42 -7.24 5.53
C ILE A 274 3.43 -6.21 4.39
N TYR A 275 2.52 -6.35 3.43
CA TYR A 275 2.40 -5.45 2.28
C TYR A 275 2.19 -4.00 2.73
N THR A 276 1.27 -3.71 3.66
CA THR A 276 1.02 -2.34 4.13
C THR A 276 2.21 -1.77 4.91
N THR A 277 2.90 -2.60 5.71
CA THR A 277 4.10 -2.18 6.45
C THR A 277 5.22 -1.78 5.48
N VAL A 278 5.54 -2.67 4.54
CA VAL A 278 6.63 -2.45 3.57
C VAL A 278 6.29 -1.29 2.64
N SER A 279 5.04 -1.18 2.20
CA SER A 279 4.59 -0.07 1.35
C SER A 279 4.73 1.28 2.06
N ALA A 280 4.38 1.37 3.35
CA ALA A 280 4.55 2.60 4.13
C ALA A 280 6.04 2.99 4.27
N LEU A 281 6.92 2.03 4.54
CA LEU A 281 8.37 2.24 4.57
C LEU A 281 8.90 2.75 3.23
N VAL A 282 8.48 2.14 2.12
CA VAL A 282 8.86 2.55 0.77
C VAL A 282 8.38 3.98 0.47
N LEU A 283 7.15 4.34 0.86
CA LEU A 283 6.61 5.69 0.71
C LEU A 283 7.39 6.74 1.51
N VAL A 284 7.79 6.43 2.75
CA VAL A 284 8.64 7.30 3.57
C VAL A 284 10.00 7.50 2.92
N TYR A 285 10.64 6.41 2.46
CA TYR A 285 11.92 6.47 1.76
C TYR A 285 11.84 7.30 0.47
N GLY A 286 10.77 7.12 -0.29
CA GLY A 286 10.56 7.70 -1.62
C GLY A 286 10.51 9.22 -1.65
N LYS A 287 10.18 9.87 -0.54
CA LYS A 287 10.27 11.33 -0.40
C LYS A 287 11.49 11.76 0.40
N LYS A 288 12.39 12.49 -0.26
CA LYS A 288 13.63 13.01 0.37
C LYS A 288 13.36 13.80 1.64
N SER A 289 12.32 14.63 1.65
CA SER A 289 11.95 15.42 2.83
C SER A 289 11.54 14.51 4.00
N TYR A 290 10.80 13.43 3.73
CA TYR A 290 10.22 12.59 4.78
C TYR A 290 11.33 11.73 5.38
N TRP A 291 12.13 11.10 4.52
CA TRP A 291 13.30 10.36 4.95
C TRP A 291 14.29 11.18 5.78
N LYS A 292 14.58 12.43 5.37
CA LYS A 292 15.48 13.31 6.13
C LYS A 292 14.92 13.68 7.49
N GLU A 293 13.64 14.03 7.56
CA GLU A 293 12.98 14.37 8.81
C GLU A 293 12.94 13.17 9.76
N LEU A 294 12.75 11.95 9.24
CA LEU A 294 12.79 10.73 10.03
C LEU A 294 14.17 10.48 10.63
N ILE A 295 15.23 10.58 9.82
CA ILE A 295 16.62 10.42 10.28
C ILE A 295 16.95 11.49 11.33
N ALA A 296 16.57 12.74 11.10
CA ALA A 296 16.83 13.82 12.05
C ALA A 296 16.15 13.53 13.40
N SER A 297 14.87 13.12 13.41
CA SER A 297 14.16 12.75 14.63
C SER A 297 14.76 11.50 15.30
N TYR A 298 15.17 10.49 14.52
CA TYR A 298 15.80 9.28 15.02
C TYR A 298 17.16 9.55 15.65
N ASN A 299 18.00 10.34 14.99
CA ASN A 299 19.31 10.74 15.51
C ASN A 299 19.18 11.59 16.79
N LEU A 300 18.19 12.47 16.86
CA LEU A 300 17.91 13.26 18.07
C LEU A 300 17.42 12.38 19.23
N PHE A 301 16.62 11.34 18.96
CA PHE A 301 16.26 10.35 19.97
C PHE A 301 17.49 9.56 20.45
N LEU A 302 18.39 9.19 19.55
CA LEU A 302 19.64 8.51 19.93
C LEU A 302 20.62 9.42 20.70
N ASP A 303 20.56 10.74 20.49
CA ASP A 303 21.35 11.70 21.28
C ASP A 303 20.95 11.72 22.76
N GLU A 304 19.70 11.37 23.08
CA GLU A 304 19.20 11.26 24.45
C GLU A 304 19.72 10.00 25.18
N TYR A 305 20.21 9.00 24.43
CA TYR A 305 20.72 7.73 24.95
C TYR A 305 22.18 7.48 24.51
N PRO A 306 23.19 7.90 25.29
CA PRO A 306 24.60 7.84 24.91
C PRO A 306 25.11 6.44 24.53
N CYS A 307 24.53 5.40 25.13
CA CYS A 307 24.84 4.00 24.87
C CYS A 307 24.43 3.52 23.46
N LEU A 308 23.56 4.25 22.75
CA LEU A 308 23.07 3.91 21.42
C LEU A 308 23.66 4.83 20.32
N SER A 309 24.62 5.68 20.67
CA SER A 309 25.24 6.65 19.75
C SER A 309 25.91 6.03 18.52
N SER A 310 26.32 4.76 18.60
CA SER A 310 26.89 4.00 17.47
C SER A 310 25.88 3.62 16.38
N MET A 311 24.56 3.71 16.65
CA MET A 311 23.50 3.40 15.68
C MET A 311 23.01 4.62 14.89
N LYS A 312 23.68 5.77 15.03
CA LYS A 312 23.33 6.99 14.28
C LYS A 312 23.51 6.77 12.79
N VAL A 313 22.59 7.34 12.03
CA VAL A 313 22.66 7.33 10.56
C VAL A 313 23.26 8.66 10.12
N GLU A 314 24.41 8.62 9.43
CA GLU A 314 25.04 9.82 8.91
C GLU A 314 24.10 10.57 7.95
N GLU A 315 23.79 11.82 8.30
CA GLU A 315 23.18 12.72 7.34
C GLU A 315 24.24 13.14 6.33
N VAL A 316 24.08 12.74 5.06
CA VAL A 316 24.90 13.28 3.97
C VAL A 316 24.61 14.79 3.85
N LYS A 317 25.39 15.59 4.58
CA LYS A 317 25.48 17.04 4.41
C LYS A 317 26.09 17.28 3.04
N THR A 318 25.32 17.91 2.17
CA THR A 318 25.88 18.43 0.91
C THR A 318 26.62 19.69 1.33
N GLU A 319 27.95 19.66 1.30
CA GLU A 319 28.77 20.83 1.62
C GLU A 319 28.33 22.01 0.74
N PRO A 320 28.15 23.21 1.31
CA PRO A 320 28.00 24.41 0.50
C PRO A 320 29.35 24.64 -0.19
N HIS A 321 29.36 24.56 -1.53
CA HIS A 321 30.49 25.06 -2.30
C HIS A 321 30.68 26.54 -1.96
N GLU A 322 31.73 26.83 -1.20
CA GLU A 322 32.20 28.19 -0.99
C GLU A 322 32.52 28.78 -2.36
N HIS A 323 31.81 29.86 -2.69
CA HIS A 323 32.19 30.76 -3.77
C HIS A 323 33.56 31.35 -3.42
N SER A 324 34.61 30.80 -4.02
CA SER A 324 35.89 31.50 -4.16
C SER A 324 35.65 32.76 -5.00
N HIS A 325 35.47 33.89 -4.33
CA HIS A 325 35.73 35.20 -4.91
C HIS A 325 37.24 35.35 -5.01
N GLY A 326 37.79 35.07 -6.20
CA GLY A 326 39.14 35.49 -6.58
C GLY A 326 39.14 37.00 -6.86
N HIS A 327 40.01 37.72 -6.16
CA HIS A 327 40.42 39.09 -6.45
C HIS A 327 41.48 39.12 -7.56
#